data_AF-A0A8K0DHH1-F1
#
_entry.id   AF-A0A8K0DHH1-F1
#
_cell.length_a   1.000
_cell.length_b   1.000
_cell.length_c   1.000
_cell.angle_alpha   90.00
_cell.angle_beta   90.00
_cell.angle_gamma   90.00
#
_symmetry.space_group_name_H-M   'P 1'
#
loop_
_entity.id
_entity.type
_entity.pdbx_description
1 polymer ?
#
loop_
_entity_poly.entity_id
_entity_poly.type
_entity_poly.pdbx_seq_one_letter_code
_entity_poly.pdbx_strand_id
1 'polypeptide(L)'
;MRGPVIFNNTIEKKCPNLECVQDVLDFWRSKKATMPNLAQLARKVICVPATSALSKRVFLVAGLVLNSKRAQLSPDNANRIVFIHDDYEYVKQFVEMCSFNCVTVFSK
;
A
#
# COMPACT_ATOMS: atom_id res chain seq x y z
N MET A 1 -23.65 17.84 31.30
CA MET A 1 -22.62 18.72 30.71
C MET A 1 -21.59 17.91 29.95
N ARG A 2 -21.72 17.84 28.63
CA ARG A 2 -20.68 17.63 27.60
C ARG A 2 -21.43 17.42 26.28
N GLY A 3 -21.52 18.50 25.49
CA GLY A 3 -22.23 18.51 24.21
C GLY A 3 -21.49 17.71 23.12
N PRO A 4 -22.15 17.44 21.99
CA PRO A 4 -21.55 16.72 20.87
C PRO A 4 -20.45 17.57 20.23
N VAL A 5 -19.25 16.99 20.12
CA VAL A 5 -18.12 17.57 19.38
C VAL A 5 -18.41 17.39 17.89
N ILE A 6 -18.94 18.44 17.27
CA ILE A 6 -19.00 18.54 15.82
C ILE A 6 -17.56 18.73 15.32
N PHE A 7 -16.96 17.68 14.77
CA PHE A 7 -15.72 17.81 13.99
C PHE A 7 -16.05 18.44 12.64
N ASN A 8 -16.19 19.77 12.62
CA ASN A 8 -16.17 20.54 11.37
C ASN A 8 -14.72 20.63 10.88
N ASN A 9 -14.23 19.57 10.26
CA ASN A 9 -13.02 19.62 9.45
C ASN A 9 -13.39 19.97 8.01
N THR A 10 -13.87 21.19 7.81
CA THR A 10 -13.84 21.83 6.49
C THR A 10 -12.43 22.33 6.25
N ILE A 11 -11.54 21.43 5.83
CA ILE A 11 -10.40 21.81 5.00
C ILE A 11 -10.46 20.90 3.77
N GLU A 12 -11.52 21.05 2.97
CA GLU A 12 -11.34 20.83 1.54
C GLU A 12 -10.41 21.94 1.04
N LYS A 13 -9.10 21.70 1.10
CA LYS A 13 -8.18 22.35 0.17
C LYS A 13 -8.52 21.82 -1.22
N LYS A 14 -9.59 22.36 -1.80
CA LYS A 14 -9.89 22.24 -3.21
C LYS A 14 -8.82 23.07 -3.92
N CYS A 15 -7.74 22.42 -4.33
CA CYS A 15 -6.76 23.04 -5.21
C CYS A 15 -7.47 23.36 -6.53
N PRO A 16 -7.63 24.65 -6.88
CA PRO A 16 -8.23 25.01 -8.14
C PRO A 16 -7.17 24.85 -9.23
N ASN A 17 -7.57 24.18 -10.30
CA ASN A 17 -6.81 23.96 -11.54
C ASN A 17 -5.96 22.67 -11.59
N LEU A 18 -6.63 21.58 -11.98
CA LEU A 18 -6.08 20.28 -12.36
C LEU A 18 -5.66 20.31 -13.84
N GLU A 19 -4.83 21.26 -14.24
CA GLU A 19 -4.12 21.19 -15.52
C GLU A 19 -2.66 20.85 -15.24
N CYS A 20 -2.20 19.76 -15.85
CA CYS A 20 -0.87 19.15 -15.73
C CYS A 20 -0.68 18.22 -14.51
N VAL A 21 -1.36 17.06 -14.52
CA VAL A 21 -0.88 15.86 -13.82
C VAL A 21 0.36 15.34 -14.57
N GLN A 22 1.44 16.13 -14.61
CA GLN A 22 2.75 15.53 -14.85
C GLN A 22 3.01 14.68 -13.62
N ASP A 23 3.28 13.38 -13.80
CA ASP A 23 3.69 12.53 -12.69
C ASP A 23 4.85 13.21 -11.96
N VAL A 24 4.64 13.52 -10.68
CA VAL A 24 5.63 14.22 -9.85
C VAL A 24 6.94 13.41 -9.84
N LEU A 25 6.85 12.09 -9.94
CA LEU A 25 8.01 11.21 -10.08
C LEU A 25 8.75 11.44 -11.41
N ASP A 26 8.04 11.65 -12.51
CA ASP A 26 8.64 11.96 -13.82
C ASP A 26 9.29 13.35 -13.83
N PHE A 27 8.69 14.33 -13.15
CA PHE A 27 9.31 15.64 -12.96
C PHE A 27 10.67 15.50 -12.26
N TRP A 28 10.73 14.79 -11.12
CA TRP A 28 11.99 14.56 -10.41
C TRP A 28 12.97 13.65 -11.15
N ARG A 29 12.47 12.78 -12.02
CA ARG A 29 13.29 11.96 -12.92
C ARG A 29 14.02 12.85 -13.94
N SER A 30 13.31 13.80 -14.55
CA SER A 30 13.91 14.75 -15.50
C SER A 30 14.94 15.68 -14.83
N LYS A 31 14.71 16.05 -13.56
CA LYS A 31 15.60 16.93 -12.78
C LYS A 31 16.83 16.24 -12.17
N LYS A 32 16.97 14.92 -12.34
CA LYS A 32 18.12 14.16 -11.83
C LYS A 32 19.46 14.64 -12.39
N ALA A 33 19.49 15.08 -13.66
CA ALA A 33 20.70 15.58 -14.30
C ALA A 33 21.17 16.93 -13.72
N THR A 34 20.23 17.79 -13.33
CA THR A 34 20.53 19.12 -12.78
C THR A 34 20.72 19.07 -11.25
N MET A 35 19.98 18.21 -10.55
CA MET A 35 19.92 18.18 -9.08
C MET A 35 19.89 16.73 -8.55
N PRO A 36 21.02 16.00 -8.57
CA PRO A 36 21.05 14.58 -8.24
C PRO A 36 20.69 14.30 -6.78
N ASN A 37 21.18 15.11 -5.84
CA ASN A 37 20.93 14.95 -4.41
C ASN A 37 19.47 15.24 -4.04
N LEU A 38 18.90 16.31 -4.59
CA LEU A 38 17.52 16.68 -4.32
C LEU A 38 16.53 15.69 -4.95
N ALA A 39 16.82 15.23 -6.17
CA ALA A 39 16.01 14.20 -6.82
C ALA A 39 16.04 12.86 -6.04
N GLN A 40 17.16 12.52 -5.39
CA GLN A 40 17.23 11.35 -4.53
C GLN A 40 16.36 11.50 -3.27
N LEU A 41 16.39 12.67 -2.64
CA LEU A 41 15.56 12.96 -1.48
C LEU A 41 14.07 12.98 -1.85
N ALA A 42 13.72 13.65 -2.95
CA ALA A 42 12.35 13.77 -3.43
C ALA A 42 11.71 12.39 -3.68
N ARG A 43 12.44 11.45 -4.31
CA ARG A 43 11.94 10.07 -4.49
C ARG A 43 11.58 9.42 -3.15
N LYS A 44 12.43 9.55 -2.14
CA LYS A 44 12.17 8.95 -0.81
C LYS A 44 10.95 9.57 -0.14
N VAL A 45 10.82 10.89 -0.21
CA VAL A 45 9.73 11.62 0.46
C VAL A 45 8.38 11.39 -0.24
N ILE A 46 8.36 11.42 -1.58
CA ILE A 46 7.13 11.29 -2.36
C ILE A 46 6.59 9.85 -2.34
N CYS A 47 7.46 8.84 -2.22
CA CYS A 47 7.01 7.45 -2.03
C CYS A 47 6.30 7.23 -0.69
N VAL A 48 6.48 8.12 0.29
CA VAL A 48 5.75 8.02 1.56
C VAL A 48 4.35 8.59 1.37
N PRO A 49 3.30 7.79 1.59
CA PRO A 49 1.94 8.30 1.54
C PRO A 49 1.76 9.40 2.59
N ALA A 50 1.11 10.50 2.21
CA ALA A 50 0.82 11.60 3.13
C ALA A 50 -0.16 11.22 4.27
N THR A 51 -0.75 10.02 4.22
CA THR A 51 -1.78 9.57 5.16
C THR A 51 -1.41 8.25 5.83
N SER A 52 -1.87 8.09 7.08
CA SER A 52 -1.79 6.81 7.80
C SER A 52 -2.78 5.76 7.29
N ALA A 53 -3.44 5.98 6.15
CA ALA A 53 -4.48 5.08 5.64
C ALA A 53 -3.89 3.70 5.29
N LEU A 54 -2.65 3.67 4.80
CA LEU A 54 -1.94 2.44 4.46
C LEU A 54 -1.64 1.58 5.68
N SER A 55 -1.11 2.17 6.76
CA SER A 55 -0.87 1.41 7.99
C SER A 55 -2.18 0.92 8.61
N LYS A 56 -3.24 1.73 8.58
CA LYS A 56 -4.58 1.31 9.03
C LYS A 56 -5.11 0.14 8.20
N ARG A 57 -4.92 0.12 6.88
CA ARG A 57 -5.31 -1.00 6.02
C ARG A 57 -4.64 -2.30 6.47
N VAL A 58 -3.33 -2.28 6.68
CA VAL A 58 -2.57 -3.45 7.16
C VAL A 58 -3.14 -3.98 8.48
N PHE A 59 -3.42 -3.09 9.45
CA PHE A 59 -4.00 -3.49 10.73
C PHE A 59 -5.42 -4.05 10.60
N LEU A 60 -6.25 -3.49 9.72
CA LEU A 60 -7.59 -4.01 9.47
C LEU A 60 -7.53 -5.42 8.86
N VAL A 61 -6.67 -5.62 7.86
CA VAL A 61 -6.47 -6.92 7.21
C VAL A 61 -5.91 -7.93 8.21
N ALA A 62 -4.91 -7.56 9.01
CA ALA A 62 -4.39 -8.40 10.08
C ALA A 62 -5.48 -8.80 11.09
N GLY A 63 -6.39 -7.87 11.45
CA GLY A 63 -7.54 -8.17 12.30
C GLY A 63 -8.50 -9.20 11.71
N LEU A 64 -8.66 -9.22 10.38
CA LEU A 64 -9.46 -10.26 9.69
C LEU A 64 -8.74 -11.62 9.67
N VAL A 65 -7.41 -11.62 9.49
CA VAL A 65 -6.59 -12.84 9.44
C VAL A 65 -6.47 -13.48 10.83
N LEU A 66 -6.32 -12.68 11.89
CA LEU A 66 -6.14 -13.11 13.28
C LEU A 66 -7.48 -13.29 14.03
N ASN A 67 -8.48 -13.87 13.37
CA ASN A 67 -9.76 -14.16 14.00
C ASN A 67 -9.65 -15.38 14.95
N SER A 68 -10.53 -15.49 15.97
CA SER A 68 -10.56 -16.58 16.95
C SER A 68 -10.67 -17.97 16.32
N LYS A 69 -11.33 -18.08 15.15
CA LYS A 69 -11.40 -19.31 14.34
C LYS A 69 -10.06 -19.75 13.73
N ARG A 70 -9.06 -18.86 13.69
CA ARG A 70 -7.71 -19.08 13.16
C ARG A 70 -6.64 -18.94 14.24
N ALA A 71 -6.99 -19.13 15.51
CA ALA A 71 -6.09 -18.96 16.66
C ALA A 71 -4.87 -19.93 16.68
N GLN A 72 -4.87 -20.97 15.85
CA GLN A 72 -3.73 -21.90 15.69
C GLN A 72 -2.75 -21.46 14.59
N LEU A 73 -3.00 -20.33 13.91
CA LEU A 73 -2.12 -19.84 12.86
C LEU A 73 -0.82 -19.31 13.48
N SER A 74 0.32 -19.78 12.98
CA SER A 74 1.62 -19.24 13.40
C SER A 74 1.75 -17.77 12.99
N PRO A 75 2.48 -16.95 13.78
CA PRO A 75 2.68 -15.53 13.46
C PRO A 75 3.35 -15.33 12.09
N ASP A 76 4.28 -16.21 11.70
CA ASP A 76 4.91 -16.21 10.39
C ASP A 76 3.91 -16.41 9.25
N ASN A 77 2.97 -17.34 9.41
CA ASN A 77 1.95 -17.61 8.39
C ASN A 77 0.93 -16.47 8.32
N ALA A 78 0.57 -15.87 9.46
CA ALA A 78 -0.29 -14.69 9.48
C ALA A 78 0.33 -13.53 8.70
N ASN A 79 1.63 -13.26 8.92
CA ASN A 79 2.35 -12.21 8.22
C ASN A 79 2.39 -12.44 6.70
N ARG A 80 2.66 -13.68 6.27
CA ARG A 80 2.64 -14.04 4.84
C ARG A 80 1.27 -13.83 4.20
N ILE A 81 0.19 -14.17 4.90
CA ILE A 81 -1.18 -13.98 4.38
C ILE A 81 -1.51 -12.50 4.23
N VAL A 82 -1.15 -11.67 5.22
CA VAL A 82 -1.35 -10.21 5.15
C VAL A 82 -0.55 -9.60 4.00
N PHE A 83 0.71 -10.03 3.81
CA PHE A 83 1.54 -9.60 2.69
C PHE A 83 0.93 -9.96 1.33
N ILE A 84 0.52 -11.21 1.15
CA ILE A 84 -0.10 -11.65 -0.12
C ILE A 84 -1.42 -10.90 -0.37
N HIS A 85 -2.19 -10.59 0.67
CA HIS A 85 -3.43 -9.86 0.53
C HIS A 85 -3.23 -8.42 0.04
N ASP A 86 -2.28 -7.68 0.62
CA ASP A 86 -2.06 -6.27 0.27
C ASP A 86 -1.34 -6.09 -1.07
N ASP A 87 -0.44 -7.02 -1.44
CA ASP A 87 0.34 -6.97 -2.68
C ASP A 87 -0.18 -7.93 -3.77
N TYR A 88 -1.40 -8.46 -3.62
CA TYR A 88 -1.94 -9.51 -4.48
C TYR A 88 -1.84 -9.17 -5.98
N GLU A 89 -2.13 -7.92 -6.37
CA GLU A 89 -2.10 -7.49 -7.76
C GLU A 89 -0.71 -7.63 -8.40
N TYR A 90 0.36 -7.39 -7.63
CA TYR A 90 1.74 -7.53 -8.08
C TYR A 90 2.20 -8.99 -8.05
N VAL A 91 1.70 -9.76 -7.08
CA VAL A 91 2.08 -11.15 -6.87
C VAL A 91 1.23 -12.10 -7.74
N LYS A 92 0.13 -11.62 -8.32
CA LYS A 92 -0.81 -12.39 -9.15
C LYS A 92 -0.10 -13.10 -10.30
N GLN A 93 0.81 -12.42 -10.99
CA GLN A 93 1.61 -13.01 -12.07
C GLN A 93 2.43 -14.23 -11.60
N PHE A 94 2.98 -14.18 -10.39
CA PHE A 94 3.73 -15.29 -9.81
C PHE A 94 2.81 -16.42 -9.33
N VAL A 95 1.66 -16.09 -8.74
CA VAL A 95 0.68 -17.08 -8.26
C VAL A 95 0.04 -17.83 -9.42
N GLU A 96 -0.30 -17.14 -10.51
CA GLU A 96 -0.81 -17.78 -11.73
C GLU A 96 0.25 -18.70 -12.34
N MET A 97 1.52 -18.27 -12.39
CA MET A 97 2.63 -19.10 -12.86
C MET A 97 2.88 -20.35 -11.99
N CYS A 98 2.73 -20.22 -10.66
CA CYS A 98 2.81 -21.35 -9.74
C CYS A 98 1.59 -22.27 -9.82
N SER A 99 0.39 -21.76 -10.14
CA SER A 99 -0.80 -22.59 -10.31
C SER A 99 -0.66 -23.56 -11.51
N PHE A 100 0.05 -23.17 -12.56
CA PHE A 100 0.38 -24.06 -13.67
C PHE A 100 1.42 -25.14 -13.28
N ASN A 101 2.36 -24.82 -12.38
CA ASN A 101 3.36 -25.77 -11.89
C ASN A 101 2.85 -26.68 -10.75
N CYS A 102 1.78 -26.33 -10.05
CA CYS A 102 1.22 -27.19 -9.00
C CYS A 102 0.40 -28.36 -9.59
N VAL A 103 -0.21 -28.19 -10.77
CA VAL A 103 -0.91 -29.27 -11.48
C VAL A 103 0.08 -30.33 -12.00
N THR A 104 1.35 -29.98 -12.24
CA THR A 104 2.36 -30.92 -12.78
C THR A 104 3.22 -31.60 -11.71
N VAL A 105 3.16 -31.21 -10.44
CA VAL A 105 3.94 -31.84 -9.36
C VAL A 105 3.11 -32.82 -8.51
N PHE A 106 1.77 -32.82 -8.64
CA PHE A 106 0.88 -33.78 -7.98
C PHE A 106 0.43 -34.95 -8.88
N SER A 107 1.10 -35.16 -10.02
CA SER A 107 0.89 -36.31 -10.90
C SER A 107 2.22 -37.02 -11.17
N LYS A 108 2.70 -37.77 -10.18
CA LYS A 108 3.57 -38.93 -10.35
C LYS A 108 3.42 -39.86 -9.15
#